data_AF-M7BZ80-F1
#
_entry.id   AF-M7BZ80-F1
#
_cell.length_a   1.000
_cell.length_b   1.000
_cell.length_c   1.000
_cell.angle_alpha   90.00
_cell.angle_beta   90.00
_cell.angle_gamma   90.00
#
_symmetry.space_group_name_H-M   'P 1'
#
loop_
_entity.id
_entity.type
_entity.pdbx_description
1 polymer ?
#
loop_
_entity_poly.entity_id
_entity_poly.type
_entity_poly.pdbx_seq_one_letter_code
_entity_poly.pdbx_strand_id
1 'polypeptide(L)'
;MNVENFGASERLVNAAYVRQGAQGRRAHELCLRVLLEQGKCPENGWDESTIELFLHELAIMDSNNFLSNCGVGEREGRVASGLVARRHYRLIHGIGRSGDISAVQPKAAGSSLLNKLTNSIVLDIIKLAGVRTVTNCFVVPMATGMSLTLCFLTLRHKRPKAKYIIWPRIDQKSCFKSMITAGFEPVVIENVLEGDELRTDVKAVEAKIQDLGAENVLCVHSTTSCFAPRVPDRLEELAVICSNYDIPHIVNNAYGVQSSRCMHLIQQGARVGRIDAFIQSLDKNFMVPVGGAVIAGFNDSFIQDISKMYPAMSLENLDKHSDMAVTQLGSMLFTRQVSGARVVPLGSLQIVNNYTFKGFMSHTNNYPCAYLNAASAVGMKKQDVDLFLKRLDKCMKTFRKEKSNGKDVPEMDNCTKHTSAGETED
;
A
#
# COMPACT_ATOMS: atom_id res chain seq x y z
N MET A 1 -8.82 31.08 19.09
CA MET A 1 -8.74 32.44 19.68
C MET A 1 -8.01 33.33 18.69
N ASN A 2 -8.67 34.34 18.12
CA ASN A 2 -8.04 35.32 17.24
C ASN A 2 -7.60 36.58 18.03
N VAL A 3 -7.04 37.58 17.35
CA VAL A 3 -6.54 38.83 17.97
C VAL A 3 -7.64 39.55 18.76
N GLU A 4 -8.85 39.62 18.22
CA GLU A 4 -10.00 40.25 18.88
C GLU A 4 -10.41 39.50 20.15
N ASN A 5 -10.40 38.16 20.12
CA ASN A 5 -10.70 37.34 21.30
C ASN A 5 -9.68 37.55 22.41
N PHE A 6 -8.39 37.69 22.08
CA PHE A 6 -7.38 38.02 23.07
C PHE A 6 -7.61 39.41 23.65
N GLY A 7 -7.90 40.41 22.82
CA GLY A 7 -8.25 41.76 23.29
C GLY A 7 -9.48 41.79 24.20
N ALA A 8 -10.50 40.98 23.91
CA ALA A 8 -11.66 40.82 24.80
C ALA A 8 -11.28 40.15 26.13
N SER A 9 -10.37 39.18 26.11
CA SER A 9 -9.92 38.44 27.30
C SER A 9 -9.12 39.31 28.27
N GLU A 10 -8.39 40.33 27.79
CA GLU A 10 -7.66 41.28 28.64
C GLU A 10 -8.58 42.11 29.56
N ARG A 11 -9.89 42.18 29.26
CA ARG A 11 -10.89 42.81 30.14
C ARG A 11 -11.28 41.92 31.32
N LEU A 12 -11.00 40.61 31.23
CA LEU A 12 -11.40 39.61 32.22
C LEU A 12 -10.21 39.09 33.03
N VAL A 13 -9.03 39.02 32.42
CA VAL A 13 -7.78 38.54 33.00
C VAL A 13 -6.68 39.57 32.76
N ASN A 14 -5.71 39.68 33.67
CA ASN A 14 -4.60 40.63 33.55
C ASN A 14 -3.96 40.58 32.15
N ALA A 15 -3.88 41.75 31.50
CA ALA A 15 -3.42 41.88 30.12
C ALA A 15 -1.99 41.36 29.88
N ALA A 16 -1.09 41.42 30.88
CA ALA A 16 0.25 40.85 30.73
C ALA A 16 0.20 39.33 30.57
N TYR A 17 -0.66 38.64 31.33
CA TYR A 17 -0.79 37.18 31.27
C TYR A 17 -1.50 36.72 30.00
N VAL A 18 -2.53 37.45 29.56
CA VAL A 18 -3.22 37.15 28.29
C VAL A 18 -2.26 37.32 27.10
N ARG A 19 -1.43 38.36 27.09
CA ARG A 19 -0.41 38.57 26.05
C ARG A 19 0.62 37.45 26.01
N GLN A 20 1.05 36.94 27.17
CA GLN A 20 1.92 35.77 27.24
C GLN A 20 1.25 34.52 26.65
N GLY A 21 -0.04 34.28 26.97
CA GLY A 21 -0.83 33.19 26.37
C GLY A 21 -0.96 33.32 24.85
N ALA A 22 -1.23 34.53 24.35
CA ALA A 22 -1.27 34.82 22.91
C ALA A 22 0.08 34.54 22.23
N GLN A 23 1.20 34.85 22.90
CA GLN A 23 2.54 34.49 22.42
C GLN A 23 2.74 32.98 22.33
N GLY A 24 2.25 32.21 23.31
CA GLY A 24 2.26 30.74 23.24
C GLY A 24 1.50 30.22 22.01
N ARG A 25 0.31 30.75 21.73
CA ARG A 25 -0.47 30.35 20.53
C ARG A 25 0.28 30.64 19.23
N ARG A 26 0.97 31.79 19.12
CA ARG A 26 1.72 32.17 17.91
C ARG A 26 2.80 31.16 17.53
N ALA A 27 3.37 30.43 18.49
CA ALA A 27 4.36 29.39 18.20
C ALA A 27 3.72 28.23 17.40
N HIS A 28 2.51 27.81 17.77
CA HIS A 28 1.76 26.81 17.00
C HIS A 28 1.39 27.35 15.61
N GLU A 29 0.90 28.58 15.53
CA GLU A 29 0.53 29.22 14.26
C GLU A 29 1.72 29.31 13.28
N LEU A 30 2.93 29.54 13.78
CA LEU A 30 4.14 29.53 12.97
C LEU A 30 4.39 28.15 12.35
N CYS A 31 4.28 27.06 13.13
CA CYS A 31 4.40 25.70 12.62
C CYS A 31 3.39 25.42 11.51
N LEU A 32 2.12 25.75 11.75
CA LEU A 32 1.03 25.57 10.78
C LEU A 32 1.28 26.37 9.50
N ARG A 33 1.70 27.63 9.62
CA ARG A 33 1.99 28.50 8.48
C ARG A 33 3.12 27.93 7.63
N VAL A 34 4.21 27.47 8.25
CA VAL A 34 5.34 26.85 7.52
C VAL A 34 4.86 25.64 6.73
N LEU A 35 4.02 24.78 7.32
CA LEU A 35 3.47 23.62 6.60
C LEU A 35 2.58 24.05 5.43
N LEU A 36 1.72 25.05 5.62
CA LEU A 36 0.80 25.54 4.57
C LEU A 36 1.55 26.21 3.41
N GLU A 37 2.60 26.95 3.70
CA GLU A 37 3.41 27.67 2.70
C GLU A 37 4.34 26.74 1.92
N GLN A 38 4.95 25.77 2.61
CA GLN A 38 5.99 24.93 2.01
C GLN A 38 5.49 23.55 1.57
N GLY A 39 4.45 23.03 2.22
CA GLY A 39 3.92 21.69 1.95
C GLY A 39 4.90 20.55 2.24
N LYS A 40 5.90 20.76 3.10
CA LYS A 40 6.94 19.79 3.42
C LYS A 40 6.78 19.18 4.79
N CYS A 41 7.36 18.00 4.99
CA CYS A 41 7.39 17.39 6.31
C CYS A 41 8.25 18.26 7.25
N PRO A 42 7.77 18.59 8.47
CA PRO A 42 8.59 19.26 9.47
C PRO A 42 9.86 18.44 9.80
N GLU A 43 11.01 19.10 9.95
CA GLU A 43 12.27 18.42 10.32
C GLU A 43 12.16 17.72 11.68
N ASN A 44 11.47 18.37 12.63
CA ASN A 44 11.16 17.82 13.93
C ASN A 44 9.65 17.57 14.03
N GLY A 45 9.27 16.43 14.60
CA GLY A 45 7.88 16.09 14.84
C GLY A 45 7.17 17.14 15.69
N TRP A 46 5.93 17.46 15.34
CA TRP A 46 5.09 18.36 16.13
C TRP A 46 4.61 17.69 17.42
N ASP A 47 4.44 18.50 18.46
CA ASP A 47 3.73 18.07 19.67
C ASP A 47 2.27 17.75 19.36
N GLU A 48 1.68 16.82 20.12
CA GLU A 48 0.27 16.42 19.98
C GLU A 48 -0.68 17.63 20.04
N SER A 49 -0.41 18.60 20.92
CA SER A 49 -1.20 19.83 21.05
C SER A 49 -1.25 20.65 19.75
N THR A 50 -0.15 20.69 18.99
CA THR A 50 -0.09 21.38 17.69
C THR A 50 -0.84 20.60 16.63
N ILE A 51 -0.69 19.27 16.62
CA ILE A 51 -1.37 18.37 15.69
C ILE A 51 -2.89 18.48 15.88
N GLU A 52 -3.37 18.33 17.12
CA GLU A 52 -4.81 18.40 17.42
C GLU A 52 -5.39 19.78 17.20
N LEU A 53 -4.66 20.85 17.52
CA LEU A 53 -5.08 22.22 17.20
C LEU A 53 -5.27 22.36 15.68
N PHE A 54 -4.31 21.90 14.88
CA PHE A 54 -4.41 21.96 13.43
C PHE A 54 -5.60 21.15 12.88
N LEU A 55 -5.79 19.93 13.36
CA LEU A 55 -6.90 19.09 12.93
C LEU A 55 -8.26 19.70 13.29
N HIS A 56 -8.39 20.33 14.45
CA HIS A 56 -9.60 21.05 14.81
C HIS A 56 -9.85 22.29 13.94
N GLU A 57 -8.82 23.08 13.64
CA GLU A 57 -8.93 24.24 12.74
C GLU A 57 -9.35 23.80 11.33
N LEU A 58 -8.83 22.68 10.82
CA LEU A 58 -9.29 22.10 9.54
C LEU A 58 -10.74 21.63 9.62
N ALA A 59 -11.11 20.91 10.68
CA ALA A 59 -12.45 20.32 10.80
C ALA A 59 -13.56 21.38 10.80
N ILE A 60 -13.35 22.53 11.45
CA ILE A 60 -14.34 23.62 11.47
C ILE A 60 -14.50 24.34 10.13
N MET A 61 -13.63 24.08 9.15
CA MET A 61 -13.74 24.59 7.77
C MET A 61 -14.69 23.76 6.90
N ASP A 62 -15.11 22.57 7.34
CA ASP A 62 -16.06 21.72 6.62
C ASP A 62 -17.52 22.08 6.97
N SER A 63 -18.41 22.09 5.97
CA SER A 63 -19.77 22.63 6.14
C SER A 63 -20.61 21.86 7.15
N ASN A 64 -20.34 20.57 7.36
CA ASN A 64 -21.02 19.76 8.37
C ASN A 64 -20.72 20.20 9.82
N ASN A 65 -19.72 21.07 10.03
CA ASN A 65 -19.33 21.60 11.34
C ASN A 65 -19.65 23.09 11.51
N PHE A 66 -20.23 23.77 10.51
CA PHE A 66 -20.62 25.18 10.67
C PHE A 66 -21.80 25.30 11.64
N LEU A 67 -21.72 26.28 12.56
CA LEU A 67 -22.69 26.47 13.64
C LEU A 67 -24.13 26.71 13.15
N SER A 68 -24.29 27.32 11.97
CA SER A 68 -25.59 27.69 11.40
C SER A 68 -25.88 26.97 10.07
N ASN A 69 -25.31 25.78 9.86
CA ASN A 69 -25.58 25.00 8.66
C ASN A 69 -27.00 24.40 8.67
N CYS A 70 -27.70 24.47 7.54
CA CYS A 70 -28.89 23.68 7.28
C CYS A 70 -28.67 22.79 6.05
N GLY A 71 -28.49 21.48 6.27
CA GLY A 71 -28.24 20.54 5.19
C GLY A 71 -29.54 19.94 4.66
N VAL A 72 -29.91 20.25 3.42
CA VAL A 72 -31.10 19.73 2.73
C VAL A 72 -30.80 18.62 1.71
N GLY A 73 -29.53 18.26 1.53
CA GLY A 73 -29.11 17.17 0.66
C GLY A 73 -29.13 15.79 1.32
N GLU A 74 -28.81 14.79 0.51
CA GLU A 74 -28.66 13.38 0.91
C GLU A 74 -27.27 13.09 1.49
N ARG A 75 -26.25 13.89 1.13
CA ARG A 75 -24.86 13.75 1.60
C ARG A 75 -24.40 15.00 2.36
N GLU A 76 -24.91 15.16 3.57
CA GLU A 76 -24.68 16.33 4.45
C GLU A 76 -23.69 16.09 5.59
N GLY A 77 -23.01 14.94 5.60
CA GLY A 77 -22.01 14.63 6.63
C GLY A 77 -22.60 14.48 8.04
N ARG A 78 -23.89 14.13 8.15
CA ARG A 78 -24.56 13.89 9.44
C ARG A 78 -23.98 12.63 10.11
N VAL A 79 -23.65 12.72 11.40
CA VAL A 79 -23.06 11.61 12.15
C VAL A 79 -23.97 11.19 13.29
N ALA A 80 -24.38 9.92 13.32
CA ALA A 80 -25.25 9.39 14.37
C ALA A 80 -24.53 9.16 15.70
N SER A 81 -23.29 8.69 15.68
CA SER A 81 -22.53 8.33 16.88
C SER A 81 -21.47 9.38 17.22
N GLY A 82 -21.51 9.89 18.45
CA GLY A 82 -20.48 10.80 18.96
C GLY A 82 -19.08 10.16 19.06
N LEU A 83 -18.98 8.84 19.19
CA LEU A 83 -17.69 8.13 19.15
C LEU A 83 -17.09 8.18 17.73
N VAL A 84 -17.92 8.01 16.71
CA VAL A 84 -17.51 8.07 15.30
C VAL A 84 -17.09 9.49 14.92
N ALA A 85 -17.85 10.50 15.33
CA ALA A 85 -17.48 11.89 15.05
C ALA A 85 -16.13 12.27 15.69
N ARG A 86 -15.91 11.89 16.96
CA ARG A 86 -14.68 12.23 17.70
C ARG A 86 -13.44 11.51 17.16
N ARG A 87 -13.52 10.20 16.92
CA ARG A 87 -12.36 9.42 16.44
C ARG A 87 -11.87 9.85 15.05
N HIS A 88 -12.70 10.58 14.29
CA HIS A 88 -12.40 11.12 12.97
C HIS A 88 -12.17 12.64 12.99
N TYR A 89 -11.97 13.24 14.16
CA TYR A 89 -11.79 14.70 14.31
C TYR A 89 -12.90 15.53 13.64
N ARG A 90 -14.10 14.96 13.47
CA ARG A 90 -15.26 15.57 12.78
C ARG A 90 -15.07 15.83 11.27
N LEU A 91 -14.10 15.18 10.62
CA LEU A 91 -13.89 15.22 9.17
C LEU A 91 -14.72 14.11 8.50
N ILE A 92 -15.87 14.46 7.92
CA ILE A 92 -16.90 13.46 7.54
C ILE A 92 -17.09 13.34 6.02
N HIS A 93 -16.84 14.41 5.26
CA HIS A 93 -17.16 14.45 3.83
C HIS A 93 -16.22 13.62 2.95
N GLY A 94 -15.10 13.13 3.49
CA GLY A 94 -14.08 12.40 2.74
C GLY A 94 -13.26 13.33 1.84
N ILE A 95 -12.65 12.76 0.81
CA ILE A 95 -11.77 13.47 -0.13
C ILE A 95 -12.33 13.43 -1.56
N GLY A 96 -12.02 14.45 -2.34
CA GLY A 96 -12.35 14.51 -3.75
C GLY A 96 -13.83 14.76 -4.07
N ARG A 97 -14.17 14.50 -5.33
CA ARG A 97 -15.53 14.58 -5.90
C ARG A 97 -15.79 13.32 -6.71
N SER A 98 -17.07 13.08 -7.07
CA SER A 98 -17.53 11.83 -7.69
C SER A 98 -16.83 11.39 -8.99
N GLY A 99 -16.00 12.24 -9.61
CA GLY A 99 -15.19 11.90 -10.80
C GLY A 99 -13.73 12.37 -10.74
N ASP A 100 -13.25 12.83 -9.58
CA ASP A 100 -11.83 13.18 -9.38
C ASP A 100 -11.51 13.19 -7.89
N ILE A 101 -10.69 12.25 -7.44
CA ILE A 101 -10.30 12.12 -6.04
C ILE A 101 -9.39 13.27 -5.56
N SER A 102 -8.76 14.01 -6.48
CA SER A 102 -7.90 15.15 -6.20
C SER A 102 -8.64 16.50 -6.19
N ALA A 103 -9.89 16.54 -6.66
CA ALA A 103 -10.66 17.77 -6.75
C ALA A 103 -11.04 18.35 -5.38
N VAL A 104 -11.04 19.68 -5.28
CA VAL A 104 -11.50 20.38 -4.07
C VAL A 104 -13.00 20.19 -3.90
N GLN A 105 -13.42 19.76 -2.72
CA GLN A 105 -14.81 19.60 -2.33
C GLN A 105 -15.34 20.90 -1.71
N PRO A 106 -16.27 21.64 -2.36
CA PRO A 106 -16.80 22.90 -1.83
C PRO A 106 -17.52 22.74 -0.48
N LYS A 107 -18.12 21.57 -0.19
CA LYS A 107 -18.71 21.27 1.13
C LYS A 107 -17.66 20.95 2.22
N ALA A 108 -16.41 20.76 1.84
CA ALA A 108 -15.38 20.23 2.74
C ALA A 108 -14.01 20.85 2.43
N ALA A 109 -13.91 22.17 2.64
CA ALA A 109 -12.68 22.91 2.38
C ALA A 109 -11.52 22.43 3.26
N GLY A 110 -11.81 22.11 4.53
CA GLY A 110 -10.84 21.56 5.48
C GLY A 110 -10.35 20.18 5.08
N SER A 111 -11.25 19.25 4.76
CA SER A 111 -10.87 17.91 4.25
C SER A 111 -10.11 17.98 2.93
N SER A 112 -10.45 18.94 2.06
CA SER A 112 -9.73 19.17 0.80
C SER A 112 -8.31 19.68 1.02
N LEU A 113 -8.13 20.60 1.96
CA LEU A 113 -6.82 21.12 2.35
C LEU A 113 -5.98 20.01 3.00
N LEU A 114 -6.57 19.21 3.89
CA LEU A 114 -5.93 18.05 4.50
C LEU A 114 -5.41 17.07 3.45
N ASN A 115 -6.23 16.74 2.44
CA ASN A 115 -5.84 15.85 1.35
C ASN A 115 -4.64 16.41 0.56
N LYS A 116 -4.68 17.70 0.19
CA LYS A 116 -3.59 18.35 -0.54
C LYS A 116 -2.28 18.37 0.24
N LEU A 117 -2.34 18.73 1.53
CA LEU A 117 -1.16 18.73 2.40
C LEU A 117 -0.62 17.32 2.60
N THR A 118 -1.49 16.33 2.78
CA THR A 118 -1.09 14.92 2.90
C THR A 118 -0.32 14.47 1.65
N ASN A 119 -0.85 14.75 0.45
CA ASN A 119 -0.17 14.41 -0.80
C ASN A 119 1.17 15.15 -0.95
N SER A 120 1.26 16.41 -0.53
CA SER A 120 2.49 17.20 -0.57
C SER A 120 3.56 16.65 0.38
N ILE A 121 3.20 16.32 1.63
CA ILE A 121 4.10 15.69 2.61
C ILE A 121 4.57 14.33 2.10
N VAL A 122 3.66 13.51 1.57
CA VAL A 122 4.02 12.19 1.02
C VAL A 122 4.99 12.34 -0.16
N LEU A 123 4.78 13.33 -1.05
CA LEU A 123 5.70 13.62 -2.14
C LEU A 123 7.10 14.00 -1.63
N ASP A 124 7.16 14.82 -0.59
CA ASP A 124 8.41 15.22 0.07
C ASP A 124 9.13 14.01 0.69
N ILE A 125 8.39 13.11 1.35
CA ILE A 125 8.96 11.87 1.90
C ILE A 125 9.44 10.91 0.80
N ILE A 126 8.74 10.80 -0.34
CA ILE A 126 9.21 9.99 -1.48
C ILE A 126 10.56 10.51 -2.00
N LYS A 127 10.73 11.84 -2.07
CA LYS A 127 11.99 12.49 -2.46
C LYS A 127 13.08 12.20 -1.44
N LEU A 128 12.77 12.35 -0.15
CA LEU A 128 13.69 12.05 0.95
C LEU A 128 14.13 10.58 0.95
N ALA A 129 13.21 9.65 0.65
CA ALA A 129 13.45 8.22 0.62
C ALA A 129 14.33 7.75 -0.55
N GLY A 130 14.46 8.54 -1.62
CA GLY A 130 15.45 8.33 -2.68
C GLY A 130 15.00 8.63 -4.11
N VAL A 131 13.70 8.83 -4.38
CA VAL A 131 13.19 9.18 -5.71
C VAL A 131 13.03 10.69 -5.81
N ARG A 132 14.17 11.41 -5.92
CA ARG A 132 14.22 12.87 -5.91
C ARG A 132 13.50 13.53 -7.09
N THR A 133 13.45 12.86 -8.24
CA THR A 133 12.82 13.39 -9.46
C THR A 133 11.34 13.02 -9.59
N VAL A 134 10.70 12.47 -8.54
CA VAL A 134 9.25 12.26 -8.56
C VAL A 134 8.54 13.59 -8.82
N THR A 135 7.59 13.57 -9.75
CA THR A 135 6.88 14.77 -10.20
C THR A 135 5.60 14.96 -9.42
N ASN A 136 4.80 13.90 -9.30
CA ASN A 136 3.51 13.95 -8.63
C ASN A 136 3.19 12.62 -7.92
N CYS A 137 2.36 12.69 -6.89
CA CYS A 137 1.76 11.54 -6.23
C CYS A 137 0.43 11.90 -5.57
N PHE A 138 -0.40 10.90 -5.34
CA PHE A 138 -1.60 11.06 -4.51
C PHE A 138 -1.84 9.81 -3.65
N VAL A 139 -2.39 10.04 -2.47
CA VAL A 139 -2.91 9.01 -1.59
C VAL A 139 -4.25 8.53 -2.10
N VAL A 140 -4.43 7.21 -2.13
CA VAL A 140 -5.67 6.55 -2.50
C VAL A 140 -6.11 5.63 -1.37
N PRO A 141 -7.39 5.67 -0.93
CA PRO A 141 -7.90 4.87 0.18
C PRO A 141 -8.22 3.43 -0.26
N MET A 142 -7.27 2.81 -0.94
CA MET A 142 -7.29 1.42 -1.34
C MET A 142 -5.94 0.78 -1.06
N ALA A 143 -5.91 -0.51 -0.74
CA ALA A 143 -4.65 -1.25 -0.63
C ALA A 143 -3.88 -1.27 -1.97
N THR A 144 -2.58 -1.60 -1.92
CA THR A 144 -1.68 -1.61 -3.09
C THR A 144 -2.25 -2.41 -4.27
N GLY A 145 -2.87 -3.57 -4.03
CA GLY A 145 -3.45 -4.39 -5.10
C GLY A 145 -4.52 -3.65 -5.91
N MET A 146 -5.49 -3.02 -5.24
CA MET A 146 -6.53 -2.24 -5.92
C MET A 146 -5.99 -0.95 -6.54
N SER A 147 -4.93 -0.38 -5.96
CA SER A 147 -4.24 0.78 -6.53
C SER A 147 -3.49 0.43 -7.83
N LEU A 148 -2.92 -0.77 -7.92
CA LEU A 148 -2.40 -1.32 -9.17
C LEU A 148 -3.53 -1.53 -10.19
N THR A 149 -4.66 -2.10 -9.77
CA THR A 149 -5.86 -2.24 -10.61
C THR A 149 -6.27 -0.90 -11.21
N LEU A 150 -6.30 0.18 -10.42
CA LEU A 150 -6.64 1.52 -10.89
C LEU A 150 -5.67 2.02 -11.98
N CYS A 151 -4.37 1.76 -11.83
CA CYS A 151 -3.37 2.08 -12.85
C CYS A 151 -3.65 1.32 -14.16
N PHE A 152 -3.95 0.02 -14.07
CA PHE A 152 -4.26 -0.80 -15.25
C PHE A 152 -5.55 -0.38 -15.95
N LEU A 153 -6.60 -0.05 -15.19
CA LEU A 153 -7.84 0.50 -15.73
C LEU A 153 -7.60 1.82 -16.46
N THR A 154 -6.73 2.68 -15.93
CA THR A 154 -6.34 3.93 -16.61
C THR A 154 -5.61 3.64 -17.93
N LEU A 155 -4.65 2.70 -17.92
CA LEU A 155 -3.92 2.30 -19.12
C LEU A 155 -4.81 1.66 -20.18
N ARG A 156 -5.91 1.00 -19.82
CA ARG A 156 -6.89 0.43 -20.77
C ARG A 156 -7.36 1.47 -21.78
N HIS A 157 -7.67 2.67 -21.31
CA HIS A 157 -8.15 3.75 -22.17
C HIS A 157 -7.05 4.27 -23.11
N LYS A 158 -5.78 4.20 -22.69
CA LYS A 158 -4.63 4.60 -23.52
C LYS A 158 -4.18 3.51 -24.49
N ARG A 159 -4.42 2.23 -24.16
CA ARG A 159 -4.05 1.06 -24.97
C ARG A 159 -5.24 0.09 -25.12
N PRO A 160 -6.27 0.44 -25.89
CA PRO A 160 -7.51 -0.35 -25.98
C PRO A 160 -7.33 -1.72 -26.64
N LYS A 161 -6.25 -1.91 -27.41
CA LYS A 161 -5.91 -3.21 -28.04
C LYS A 161 -5.21 -4.17 -27.07
N ALA A 162 -4.65 -3.66 -25.98
CA ALA A 162 -3.86 -4.44 -25.06
C ALA A 162 -4.70 -5.45 -24.28
N LYS A 163 -4.17 -6.66 -24.12
CA LYS A 163 -4.78 -7.77 -23.39
C LYS A 163 -3.88 -8.33 -22.30
N TYR A 164 -2.56 -8.17 -22.47
CA TYR A 164 -1.55 -8.84 -21.67
C TYR A 164 -0.85 -7.88 -20.71
N ILE A 165 -0.55 -8.35 -19.50
CA ILE A 165 0.37 -7.68 -18.58
C ILE A 165 1.57 -8.61 -18.37
N ILE A 166 2.76 -8.18 -18.77
CA ILE A 166 3.98 -8.96 -18.59
C ILE A 166 4.48 -8.77 -17.17
N TRP A 167 4.72 -9.86 -16.45
CA TRP A 167 4.93 -9.82 -15.01
C TRP A 167 6.03 -10.80 -14.57
N PRO A 168 7.21 -10.29 -14.17
CA PRO A 168 8.24 -11.09 -13.50
C PRO A 168 7.70 -11.69 -12.19
N ARG A 169 7.71 -13.01 -12.12
CA ARG A 169 6.99 -13.77 -11.09
C ARG A 169 7.36 -13.35 -9.68
N ILE A 170 6.34 -13.09 -8.86
CA ILE A 170 6.43 -13.02 -7.40
C ILE A 170 5.19 -13.65 -6.76
N ASP A 171 5.40 -14.58 -5.83
CA ASP A 171 4.32 -15.39 -5.26
C ASP A 171 3.56 -14.64 -4.15
N GLN A 172 2.80 -13.64 -4.57
CA GLN A 172 1.95 -12.79 -3.75
C GLN A 172 0.59 -12.64 -4.46
N LYS A 173 -0.48 -13.09 -3.79
CA LYS A 173 -1.81 -13.23 -4.42
C LYS A 173 -2.44 -11.90 -4.83
N SER A 174 -2.25 -10.83 -4.07
CA SER A 174 -2.90 -9.53 -4.29
C SER A 174 -2.39 -8.81 -5.54
N CYS A 175 -1.08 -8.75 -5.78
CA CYS A 175 -0.53 -8.12 -6.99
C CYS A 175 -0.73 -8.98 -8.24
N PHE A 176 -0.85 -10.31 -8.10
CA PHE A 176 -1.28 -11.16 -9.20
C PHE A 176 -2.76 -10.93 -9.54
N LYS A 177 -3.63 -10.94 -8.52
CA LYS A 177 -5.07 -10.71 -8.68
C LYS A 177 -5.40 -9.32 -9.21
N SER A 178 -4.59 -8.28 -8.95
CA SER A 178 -4.87 -6.93 -9.45
C SER A 178 -4.93 -6.86 -10.99
N MET A 179 -4.06 -7.62 -11.67
CA MET A 179 -4.06 -7.72 -13.14
C MET A 179 -5.36 -8.35 -13.65
N ILE A 180 -5.79 -9.45 -13.01
CA ILE A 180 -7.00 -10.19 -13.38
C ILE A 180 -8.26 -9.38 -13.03
N THR A 181 -8.30 -8.74 -11.86
CA THR A 181 -9.38 -7.85 -11.45
C THR A 181 -9.51 -6.66 -12.40
N ALA A 182 -8.39 -6.15 -12.91
CA ALA A 182 -8.41 -5.15 -13.96
C ALA A 182 -8.89 -5.69 -15.31
N GLY A 183 -9.10 -7.00 -15.47
CA GLY A 183 -9.60 -7.64 -16.70
C GLY A 183 -8.52 -7.90 -17.75
N PHE A 184 -7.28 -8.12 -17.33
CA PHE A 184 -6.16 -8.44 -18.22
C PHE A 184 -5.58 -9.83 -17.92
N GLU A 185 -4.93 -10.42 -18.92
CA GLU A 185 -4.28 -11.72 -18.81
C GLU A 185 -2.82 -11.55 -18.34
N PRO A 186 -2.45 -12.09 -17.16
CA PRO A 186 -1.07 -12.05 -16.69
C PRO A 186 -0.18 -12.99 -17.51
N VAL A 187 0.89 -12.45 -18.09
CA VAL A 187 1.96 -13.22 -18.73
C VAL A 187 3.08 -13.36 -17.71
N VAL A 188 3.08 -14.49 -17.01
CA VAL A 188 4.04 -14.78 -15.94
C VAL A 188 5.40 -15.11 -16.54
N ILE A 189 6.41 -14.33 -16.21
CA ILE A 189 7.81 -14.57 -16.59
C ILE A 189 8.51 -15.20 -15.38
N GLU A 190 9.02 -16.41 -15.55
CA GLU A 190 9.79 -17.09 -14.50
C GLU A 190 11.12 -16.36 -14.25
N ASN A 191 11.63 -16.47 -13.03
CA ASN A 191 12.89 -15.84 -12.63
C ASN A 191 14.08 -16.74 -12.98
N VAL A 192 15.26 -16.13 -13.11
CA VAL A 192 16.55 -16.84 -13.25
C VAL A 192 17.21 -16.97 -11.88
N LEU A 193 17.74 -18.15 -11.58
CA LEU A 193 18.55 -18.39 -10.39
C LEU A 193 19.99 -17.94 -10.65
N GLU A 194 20.47 -16.92 -9.93
CA GLU A 194 21.84 -16.41 -9.97
C GLU A 194 22.48 -16.56 -8.59
N GLY A 195 23.28 -17.60 -8.39
CA GLY A 195 23.72 -17.99 -7.04
C GLY A 195 22.53 -18.48 -6.22
N ASP A 196 22.24 -17.80 -5.11
CA ASP A 196 21.05 -18.05 -4.29
C ASP A 196 19.86 -17.16 -4.65
N GLU A 197 20.05 -16.10 -5.45
CA GLU A 197 19.01 -15.10 -5.71
C GLU A 197 18.16 -15.47 -6.92
N LEU A 198 16.86 -15.20 -6.82
CA LEU A 198 15.95 -15.22 -7.98
C LEU A 198 15.81 -13.82 -8.54
N ARG A 199 16.26 -13.63 -9.78
CA ARG A 199 16.35 -12.34 -10.46
C ARG A 199 15.52 -12.31 -11.74
N THR A 200 15.25 -11.11 -12.24
CA THR A 200 14.48 -10.88 -13.45
C THR A 200 15.13 -11.55 -14.68
N ASP A 201 14.37 -12.37 -15.39
CA ASP A 201 14.76 -12.82 -16.73
C ASP A 201 14.45 -11.74 -17.78
N VAL A 202 15.39 -10.81 -17.94
CA VAL A 202 15.26 -9.69 -18.89
C VAL A 202 15.07 -10.19 -20.33
N LYS A 203 15.73 -11.30 -20.71
CA LYS A 203 15.64 -11.87 -22.04
C LYS A 203 14.27 -12.48 -22.30
N ALA A 204 13.72 -13.21 -21.33
CA ALA A 204 12.38 -13.77 -21.45
C ALA A 204 11.29 -12.68 -21.47
N VAL A 205 11.47 -11.57 -20.75
CA VAL A 205 10.58 -10.40 -20.85
C VAL A 205 10.58 -9.86 -22.28
N GLU A 206 11.76 -9.57 -22.84
CA GLU A 206 11.87 -9.02 -24.19
C GLU A 206 11.33 -9.98 -25.26
N ALA A 207 11.66 -11.27 -25.16
CA ALA A 207 11.14 -12.30 -26.04
C ALA A 207 9.60 -12.35 -26.00
N LYS A 208 8.99 -12.23 -24.81
CA LYS A 208 7.52 -12.20 -24.71
C LYS A 208 6.88 -10.93 -25.24
N ILE A 209 7.56 -9.79 -25.18
CA ILE A 209 7.10 -8.58 -25.86
C ILE A 209 7.08 -8.80 -27.38
N GLN A 210 8.14 -9.39 -27.93
CA GLN A 210 8.26 -9.68 -29.37
C GLN A 210 7.23 -10.73 -29.83
N ASP A 211 7.05 -11.82 -29.08
CA ASP A 211 6.09 -12.88 -29.37
C ASP A 211 4.64 -12.36 -29.43
N LEU A 212 4.26 -11.51 -28.47
CA LEU A 212 2.88 -11.04 -28.30
C LEU A 212 2.56 -9.79 -29.12
N GLY A 213 3.58 -9.04 -29.56
CA GLY A 213 3.44 -7.71 -30.13
C GLY A 213 3.24 -6.64 -29.05
N ALA A 214 4.04 -5.57 -29.12
CA ALA A 214 4.06 -4.50 -28.11
C ALA A 214 2.68 -3.82 -27.94
N GLU A 215 1.89 -3.71 -29.00
CA GLU A 215 0.54 -3.13 -29.01
C GLU A 215 -0.49 -3.96 -28.22
N ASN A 216 -0.24 -5.26 -28.05
CA ASN A 216 -1.10 -6.16 -27.27
C ASN A 216 -0.69 -6.20 -25.78
N VAL A 217 0.44 -5.60 -25.43
CA VAL A 217 0.92 -5.47 -24.05
C VAL A 217 0.42 -4.16 -23.44
N LEU A 218 -0.25 -4.26 -22.29
CA LEU A 218 -0.75 -3.11 -21.54
C LEU A 218 0.39 -2.40 -20.82
N CYS A 219 1.19 -3.18 -20.09
CA CYS A 219 2.38 -2.71 -19.39
C CYS A 219 3.29 -3.89 -19.01
N VAL A 220 4.54 -3.56 -18.68
CA VAL A 220 5.38 -4.40 -17.82
C VAL A 220 5.08 -4.05 -16.37
N HIS A 221 4.75 -5.06 -15.57
CA HIS A 221 4.43 -4.95 -14.15
C HIS A 221 5.56 -5.56 -13.31
N SER A 222 6.53 -4.75 -12.92
CA SER A 222 7.69 -5.18 -12.13
C SER A 222 7.44 -5.03 -10.63
N THR A 223 8.30 -5.62 -9.79
CA THR A 223 8.22 -5.56 -8.32
C THR A 223 9.60 -5.33 -7.70
N THR A 224 9.71 -4.31 -6.85
CA THR A 224 10.92 -4.05 -6.06
C THR A 224 10.93 -4.86 -4.76
N SER A 225 10.09 -4.47 -3.81
CA SER A 225 10.07 -5.04 -2.48
C SER A 225 9.41 -6.41 -2.50
N CYS A 226 10.18 -7.48 -2.28
CA CYS A 226 9.75 -8.87 -2.35
C CYS A 226 10.30 -9.71 -1.17
N PHE A 227 9.88 -10.96 -1.08
CA PHE A 227 10.44 -11.90 -0.10
C PHE A 227 11.67 -12.56 -0.71
N ALA A 228 12.74 -12.70 0.07
CA ALA A 228 13.90 -13.51 -0.33
C ALA A 228 13.46 -14.96 -0.62
N PRO A 229 14.15 -15.68 -1.51
CA PRO A 229 15.40 -15.36 -2.21
C PRO A 229 15.20 -14.48 -3.46
N ARG A 230 13.96 -14.10 -3.80
CA ARG A 230 13.75 -13.12 -4.87
C ARG A 230 14.27 -11.76 -4.41
N VAL A 231 14.85 -11.03 -5.35
CA VAL A 231 15.33 -9.65 -5.14
C VAL A 231 14.52 -8.66 -5.97
N PRO A 232 14.69 -7.33 -5.75
CA PRO A 232 14.09 -6.32 -6.61
C PRO A 232 14.37 -6.57 -8.08
N ASP A 233 13.35 -6.38 -8.91
CA ASP A 233 13.52 -6.53 -10.36
C ASP A 233 14.58 -5.57 -10.90
N ARG A 234 15.22 -5.96 -12.00
CA ARG A 234 16.17 -5.17 -12.79
C ARG A 234 15.50 -3.97 -13.47
N LEU A 235 15.15 -2.95 -12.68
CA LEU A 235 14.32 -1.84 -13.14
C LEU A 235 15.00 -0.99 -14.22
N GLU A 236 16.31 -0.86 -14.21
CA GLU A 236 17.04 -0.11 -15.24
C GLU A 236 16.87 -0.75 -16.60
N GLU A 237 17.11 -2.06 -16.69
CA GLU A 237 16.99 -2.84 -17.91
C GLU A 237 15.54 -2.94 -18.37
N LEU A 238 14.60 -3.19 -17.45
CA LEU A 238 13.17 -3.20 -17.78
C LEU A 238 12.68 -1.82 -18.25
N ALA A 239 13.17 -0.73 -17.65
CA ALA A 239 12.80 0.63 -18.06
C ALA A 239 13.33 0.96 -19.45
N VAL A 240 14.54 0.51 -19.82
CA VAL A 240 15.07 0.65 -21.18
C VAL A 240 14.21 -0.12 -22.18
N ILE A 241 13.86 -1.38 -21.89
CA ILE A 241 12.96 -2.18 -22.74
C ILE A 241 11.61 -1.46 -22.91
N CYS A 242 10.99 -1.03 -21.82
CA CYS A 242 9.71 -0.32 -21.87
C CYS A 242 9.77 0.98 -22.69
N SER A 243 10.91 1.69 -22.64
CA SER A 243 11.16 2.85 -23.47
C SER A 243 11.29 2.48 -24.96
N ASN A 244 12.08 1.45 -25.28
CA ASN A 244 12.36 1.04 -26.66
C ASN A 244 11.11 0.52 -27.40
N TYR A 245 10.25 -0.22 -26.71
CA TYR A 245 9.04 -0.80 -27.29
C TYR A 245 7.78 0.08 -27.10
N ASP A 246 7.91 1.28 -26.52
CA ASP A 246 6.78 2.15 -26.16
C ASP A 246 5.69 1.41 -25.35
N ILE A 247 6.11 0.70 -24.32
CA ILE A 247 5.23 -0.05 -23.41
C ILE A 247 5.25 0.65 -22.04
N PRO A 248 4.10 0.94 -21.43
CA PRO A 248 4.05 1.47 -20.07
C PRO A 248 4.72 0.55 -19.05
N HIS A 249 5.34 1.14 -18.03
CA HIS A 249 6.00 0.40 -16.95
C HIS A 249 5.39 0.79 -15.60
N ILE A 250 4.76 -0.18 -14.94
CA ILE A 250 4.13 -0.05 -13.63
C ILE A 250 4.94 -0.83 -12.60
N VAL A 251 5.44 -0.15 -11.57
CA VAL A 251 6.28 -0.76 -10.54
C VAL A 251 5.48 -0.98 -9.26
N ASN A 252 5.34 -2.25 -8.85
CA ASN A 252 4.86 -2.61 -7.53
C ASN A 252 5.97 -2.39 -6.49
N ASN A 253 5.89 -1.25 -5.79
CA ASN A 253 6.83 -0.83 -4.75
C ASN A 253 6.19 -0.92 -3.35
N ALA A 254 5.37 -1.96 -3.13
CA ALA A 254 4.47 -2.11 -1.98
C ALA A 254 5.09 -1.68 -0.63
N TYR A 255 6.28 -2.16 -0.31
CA TYR A 255 6.97 -1.85 0.95
C TYR A 255 8.41 -1.39 0.73
N GLY A 256 8.68 -0.74 -0.40
CA GLY A 256 10.03 -0.32 -0.76
C GLY A 256 10.39 1.13 -0.38
N VAL A 257 9.46 1.96 0.11
CA VAL A 257 9.78 3.35 0.55
C VAL A 257 10.78 3.33 1.70
N GLN A 258 10.63 2.38 2.62
CA GLN A 258 11.55 2.20 3.74
C GLN A 258 12.96 1.72 3.34
N SER A 259 13.19 1.35 2.07
CA SER A 259 14.46 0.87 1.55
C SER A 259 15.03 1.87 0.55
N SER A 260 16.08 2.60 0.96
CA SER A 260 16.77 3.52 0.05
C SER A 260 17.28 2.82 -1.21
N ARG A 261 17.66 1.54 -1.14
CA ARG A 261 18.05 0.75 -2.32
C ARG A 261 16.90 0.59 -3.32
N CYS A 262 15.69 0.26 -2.86
CA CYS A 262 14.52 0.14 -3.73
C CYS A 262 14.17 1.50 -4.36
N MET A 263 14.21 2.57 -3.58
CA MET A 263 13.89 3.92 -4.05
C MET A 263 14.94 4.45 -5.03
N HIS A 264 16.24 4.23 -4.78
CA HIS A 264 17.29 4.59 -5.73
C HIS A 264 17.18 3.77 -7.02
N LEU A 265 16.77 2.50 -6.95
CA LEU A 265 16.57 1.68 -8.14
C LEU A 265 15.43 2.21 -9.03
N ILE A 266 14.34 2.68 -8.42
CA ILE A 266 13.26 3.39 -9.15
C ILE A 266 13.79 4.69 -9.77
N GLN A 267 14.57 5.46 -9.01
CA GLN A 267 15.20 6.69 -9.51
C GLN A 267 16.14 6.43 -10.70
N GLN A 268 16.92 5.35 -10.67
CA GLN A 268 17.80 4.97 -11.77
C GLN A 268 17.00 4.49 -12.99
N GLY A 269 16.00 3.62 -12.80
CA GLY A 269 15.13 3.17 -13.90
C GLY A 269 14.45 4.32 -14.62
N ALA A 270 13.93 5.31 -13.88
CA ALA A 270 13.35 6.52 -14.46
C ALA A 270 14.36 7.45 -15.13
N ARG A 271 15.65 7.37 -14.75
CA ARG A 271 16.74 8.16 -15.37
C ARG A 271 17.16 7.58 -16.72
N VAL A 272 17.24 6.25 -16.82
CA VAL A 272 17.80 5.56 -18.01
C VAL A 272 16.74 5.11 -19.00
N GLY A 273 15.47 5.05 -18.60
CA GLY A 273 14.38 4.60 -19.45
C GLY A 273 13.02 5.07 -18.95
N ARG A 274 12.02 4.20 -19.06
CA ARG A 274 10.62 4.50 -18.78
C ARG A 274 10.10 3.85 -17.49
N ILE A 275 9.54 4.67 -16.61
CA ILE A 275 8.64 4.27 -15.51
C ILE A 275 7.44 5.21 -15.53
N ASP A 276 6.23 4.68 -15.68
CA ASP A 276 5.00 5.50 -15.77
C ASP A 276 4.40 5.73 -14.38
N ALA A 277 4.34 4.70 -13.53
CA ALA A 277 3.93 4.83 -12.13
C ALA A 277 4.58 3.78 -11.22
N PHE A 278 4.72 4.11 -9.94
CA PHE A 278 5.12 3.20 -8.88
C PHE A 278 4.16 3.33 -7.68
N ILE A 279 3.76 2.19 -7.12
CA ILE A 279 2.68 2.10 -6.12
C ILE A 279 3.21 1.55 -4.80
N GLN A 280 2.89 2.19 -3.68
CA GLN A 280 3.38 1.83 -2.34
C GLN A 280 2.25 1.72 -1.34
N SER A 281 2.30 0.79 -0.38
CA SER A 281 1.32 0.67 0.69
C SER A 281 1.60 1.68 1.81
N LEU A 282 0.56 2.23 2.42
CA LEU A 282 0.74 3.12 3.55
C LEU A 282 1.14 2.37 4.82
N ASP A 283 0.44 1.28 5.15
CA ASP A 283 0.66 0.51 6.38
C ASP A 283 2.10 -0.02 6.50
N LYS A 284 2.67 -0.50 5.39
CA LYS A 284 3.99 -1.13 5.39
C LYS A 284 5.16 -0.14 5.43
N ASN A 285 4.93 1.13 5.09
CA ASN A 285 5.98 2.14 5.00
C ASN A 285 5.85 3.25 6.05
N PHE A 286 4.65 3.45 6.60
CA PHE A 286 4.34 4.58 7.50
C PHE A 286 3.68 4.15 8.82
N MET A 287 3.61 2.84 9.11
CA MET A 287 3.10 2.31 10.38
C MET A 287 1.66 2.75 10.73
N VAL A 288 0.81 2.85 9.71
CA VAL A 288 -0.62 3.18 9.83
C VAL A 288 -1.49 1.93 9.60
N PRO A 289 -2.80 1.96 9.92
CA PRO A 289 -3.69 0.84 9.61
C PRO A 289 -3.69 0.48 8.11
N VAL A 290 -3.92 -0.80 7.82
CA VAL A 290 -4.11 -1.31 6.46
C VAL A 290 -5.29 -0.61 5.80
N GLY A 291 -5.15 -0.23 4.52
CA GLY A 291 -6.27 0.25 3.73
C GLY A 291 -5.95 1.35 2.73
N GLY A 292 -4.76 1.94 2.78
CA GLY A 292 -4.35 2.99 1.83
C GLY A 292 -3.04 2.69 1.11
N ALA A 293 -2.84 3.40 0.02
CA ALA A 293 -1.64 3.35 -0.81
C ALA A 293 -1.32 4.74 -1.37
N VAL A 294 -0.14 4.85 -1.95
CA VAL A 294 0.31 6.00 -2.72
C VAL A 294 0.53 5.54 -4.16
N ILE A 295 0.05 6.34 -5.11
CA ILE A 295 0.39 6.21 -6.52
C ILE A 295 1.25 7.43 -6.88
N ALA A 296 2.46 7.18 -7.38
CA ALA A 296 3.44 8.21 -7.70
C ALA A 296 4.05 7.97 -9.09
N GLY A 297 4.56 9.03 -9.71
CA GLY A 297 5.25 8.92 -10.99
C GLY A 297 5.93 10.20 -11.46
N PHE A 298 6.42 10.14 -12.69
CA PHE A 298 7.29 11.17 -13.27
C PHE A 298 6.56 12.05 -14.30
N ASN A 299 5.44 11.57 -14.84
CA ASN A 299 4.59 12.35 -15.73
C ASN A 299 3.34 12.84 -14.97
N ASP A 300 3.26 14.15 -14.73
CA ASP A 300 2.17 14.76 -13.98
C ASP A 300 0.79 14.46 -14.59
N SER A 301 0.66 14.62 -15.92
CA SER A 301 -0.61 14.38 -16.62
C SER A 301 -1.09 12.93 -16.48
N PHE A 302 -0.18 11.95 -16.53
CA PHE A 302 -0.52 10.55 -16.35
C PHE A 302 -0.98 10.24 -14.92
N ILE A 303 -0.31 10.79 -13.91
CA ILE A 303 -0.71 10.62 -12.51
C ILE A 303 -2.08 11.27 -12.24
N GLN A 304 -2.36 12.42 -12.85
CA GLN A 304 -3.68 13.05 -12.80
C GLN A 304 -4.76 12.23 -13.52
N ASP A 305 -4.43 11.60 -14.66
CA ASP A 305 -5.36 10.71 -15.36
C ASP A 305 -5.76 9.52 -14.46
N ILE A 306 -4.80 8.94 -13.72
CA ILE A 306 -5.09 7.85 -12.77
C ILE A 306 -5.99 8.36 -11.63
N SER A 307 -5.71 9.56 -11.09
CA SER A 307 -6.54 10.18 -10.05
C SER A 307 -7.99 10.40 -10.52
N LYS A 308 -8.19 10.88 -11.75
CA LYS A 308 -9.51 11.11 -12.37
C LYS A 308 -10.23 9.81 -12.73
N MET A 309 -9.49 8.72 -12.94
CA MET A 309 -10.08 7.41 -13.24
C MET A 309 -10.80 6.80 -12.04
N TYR A 310 -10.50 7.22 -10.80
CA TYR A 310 -11.13 6.68 -9.59
C TYR A 310 -12.64 6.99 -9.58
N PRO A 311 -13.54 6.02 -9.82
CA PRO A 311 -14.97 6.24 -9.64
C PRO A 311 -15.32 5.98 -8.17
N ALA A 312 -16.30 6.71 -7.63
CA ALA A 312 -16.94 6.30 -6.39
C ALA A 312 -17.70 4.97 -6.62
N MET A 313 -17.01 3.84 -6.52
CA MET A 313 -17.61 2.52 -6.78
C MET A 313 -18.57 2.13 -5.66
N SER A 314 -19.83 1.88 -6.04
CA SER A 314 -20.81 1.12 -5.25
C SER A 314 -20.39 -0.35 -5.16
N LEU A 315 -20.57 -0.96 -3.99
CA LEU A 315 -20.19 -2.36 -3.67
C LEU A 315 -21.34 -3.37 -3.89
N GLU A 316 -22.38 -3.02 -4.66
CA GLU A 316 -23.60 -3.86 -4.84
C GLU A 316 -23.36 -5.31 -5.33
N ASN A 317 -22.18 -5.66 -5.83
CA ASN A 317 -21.89 -7.00 -6.39
C ASN A 317 -21.03 -7.92 -5.50
N LEU A 318 -20.72 -7.56 -4.24
CA LEU A 318 -19.88 -8.39 -3.36
C LEU A 318 -20.64 -9.10 -2.23
N ASP A 319 -21.96 -8.91 -2.12
CA ASP A 319 -22.76 -9.35 -0.96
C ASP A 319 -23.31 -10.79 -1.06
N LYS A 320 -22.69 -11.64 -1.88
CA LYS A 320 -23.09 -13.06 -2.02
C LYS A 320 -21.87 -13.95 -1.86
N HIS A 321 -21.74 -14.54 -0.66
CA HIS A 321 -21.11 -15.83 -0.32
C HIS A 321 -20.05 -15.81 0.81
N SER A 322 -20.58 -16.02 2.01
CA SER A 322 -20.07 -16.86 3.11
C SER A 322 -19.10 -16.24 4.12
N ASP A 323 -19.60 -16.15 5.36
CA ASP A 323 -19.02 -15.52 6.56
C ASP A 323 -18.24 -16.51 7.47
N MET A 324 -17.92 -17.71 7.00
CA MET A 324 -17.47 -18.81 7.89
C MET A 324 -16.14 -19.47 7.53
N ALA A 325 -15.32 -18.86 6.67
CA ALA A 325 -14.01 -19.42 6.26
C ALA A 325 -12.78 -18.63 6.76
N VAL A 326 -12.97 -17.59 7.58
CA VAL A 326 -11.89 -16.63 7.94
C VAL A 326 -11.13 -17.02 9.23
N THR A 327 -11.60 -18.00 10.00
CA THR A 327 -11.19 -18.17 11.40
C THR A 327 -10.33 -19.39 11.73
N GLN A 328 -9.88 -20.21 10.76
CA GLN A 328 -9.20 -21.46 11.11
C GLN A 328 -7.82 -21.73 10.49
N LEU A 329 -7.23 -20.78 9.76
CA LEU A 329 -5.88 -20.97 9.20
C LEU A 329 -4.78 -20.13 9.88
N GLY A 330 -5.17 -19.16 10.73
CA GLY A 330 -4.24 -18.32 11.50
C GLY A 330 -3.77 -18.93 12.84
N SER A 331 -4.39 -20.02 13.31
CA SER A 331 -4.31 -20.47 14.70
C SER A 331 -3.03 -21.25 15.07
N MET A 332 -2.27 -21.79 14.12
CA MET A 332 -1.13 -22.69 14.43
C MET A 332 0.27 -22.02 14.40
N LEU A 333 0.41 -20.80 13.88
CA LEU A 333 1.65 -20.00 13.98
C LEU A 333 1.51 -18.79 14.94
N PHE A 334 0.27 -18.33 15.17
CA PHE A 334 -0.07 -17.34 16.21
C PHE A 334 0.18 -17.87 17.63
N THR A 335 0.11 -19.19 17.83
CA THR A 335 0.22 -19.88 19.13
C THR A 335 1.58 -19.72 19.82
N ARG A 336 2.60 -19.19 19.14
CA ARG A 336 3.92 -18.86 19.74
C ARG A 336 4.30 -17.38 19.63
N GLN A 337 3.32 -16.50 19.34
CA GLN A 337 3.46 -15.03 19.28
C GLN A 337 4.56 -14.52 18.33
N VAL A 338 4.92 -15.26 17.28
CA VAL A 338 5.83 -14.79 16.21
C VAL A 338 4.99 -14.50 14.98
N SER A 339 4.79 -13.21 14.66
CA SER A 339 4.13 -12.77 13.43
C SER A 339 5.17 -12.44 12.34
N GLY A 340 4.82 -12.61 11.07
CA GLY A 340 5.66 -12.19 9.93
C GLY A 340 6.75 -13.16 9.46
N ALA A 341 7.08 -14.22 10.21
CA ALA A 341 7.97 -15.28 9.75
C ALA A 341 7.24 -16.25 8.79
N ARG A 342 7.84 -16.56 7.63
CA ARG A 342 7.22 -17.40 6.59
C ARG A 342 8.12 -18.57 6.24
N VAL A 343 7.62 -19.80 6.39
CA VAL A 343 8.31 -21.04 5.98
C VAL A 343 7.92 -21.38 4.56
N VAL A 344 8.89 -21.71 3.70
CA VAL A 344 8.65 -22.06 2.29
C VAL A 344 9.07 -23.52 2.06
N PRO A 345 8.09 -24.44 1.86
CA PRO A 345 8.39 -25.83 1.51
C PRO A 345 8.69 -25.98 0.01
N LEU A 346 9.34 -27.10 -0.36
CA LEU A 346 9.58 -27.46 -1.75
C LEU A 346 8.32 -27.97 -2.43
N GLY A 347 8.17 -27.70 -3.74
CA GLY A 347 7.14 -28.33 -4.59
C GLY A 347 5.68 -27.95 -4.31
N SER A 348 5.42 -26.89 -3.54
CA SER A 348 4.05 -26.47 -3.22
C SER A 348 3.26 -26.10 -4.49
N LEU A 349 2.05 -26.66 -4.65
CA LEU A 349 1.12 -26.30 -5.72
C LEU A 349 0.06 -25.36 -5.17
N GLN A 350 -0.18 -24.25 -5.87
CA GLN A 350 -1.24 -23.31 -5.52
C GLN A 350 -1.95 -22.81 -6.77
N ILE A 351 -3.28 -22.89 -6.77
CA ILE A 351 -4.12 -22.30 -7.80
C ILE A 351 -4.58 -20.91 -7.31
N VAL A 352 -4.45 -19.90 -8.17
CA VAL A 352 -4.97 -18.54 -7.94
C VAL A 352 -5.65 -18.08 -9.22
N ASN A 353 -6.97 -17.84 -9.18
CA ASN A 353 -7.77 -17.42 -10.33
C ASN A 353 -7.44 -18.24 -11.61
N ASN A 354 -7.52 -19.58 -11.50
CA ASN A 354 -7.26 -20.55 -12.58
C ASN A 354 -5.82 -20.63 -13.10
N TYR A 355 -4.88 -19.86 -12.57
CA TYR A 355 -3.45 -20.06 -12.84
C TYR A 355 -2.83 -20.97 -11.77
N THR A 356 -2.09 -22.00 -12.21
CA THR A 356 -1.44 -22.97 -11.33
C THR A 356 0.04 -22.61 -11.16
N PHE A 357 0.41 -22.16 -9.96
CA PHE A 357 1.80 -21.97 -9.58
C PHE A 357 2.39 -23.28 -9.05
N LYS A 358 3.50 -23.72 -9.65
CA LYS A 358 4.35 -24.77 -9.08
C LYS A 358 5.43 -24.13 -8.21
N GLY A 359 5.79 -24.75 -7.10
CA GLY A 359 6.72 -24.17 -6.12
C GLY A 359 6.21 -22.86 -5.51
N PHE A 360 4.90 -22.72 -5.26
CA PHE A 360 4.34 -21.49 -4.73
C PHE A 360 4.99 -21.07 -3.41
N MET A 361 5.13 -19.76 -3.22
CA MET A 361 5.91 -19.08 -2.18
C MET A 361 7.43 -19.05 -2.41
N SER A 362 7.95 -19.85 -3.34
CA SER A 362 9.39 -19.87 -3.69
C SER A 362 9.77 -18.98 -4.87
N HIS A 363 8.78 -18.43 -5.58
CA HIS A 363 8.99 -17.54 -6.74
C HIS A 363 9.62 -18.23 -7.97
N THR A 364 9.71 -19.56 -7.94
CA THR A 364 10.15 -20.42 -9.03
C THR A 364 9.46 -21.77 -8.89
N ASN A 365 9.52 -22.60 -9.93
CA ASN A 365 8.94 -23.94 -9.90
C ASN A 365 9.75 -24.90 -9.00
N ASN A 366 11.08 -24.76 -9.00
CA ASN A 366 11.99 -25.72 -8.36
C ASN A 366 13.16 -24.98 -7.67
N TYR A 367 12.91 -24.32 -6.52
CA TYR A 367 14.00 -23.73 -5.74
C TYR A 367 14.84 -24.85 -5.08
N PRO A 368 16.18 -24.71 -4.92
CA PRO A 368 17.05 -25.82 -4.52
C PRO A 368 16.78 -26.41 -3.12
N CYS A 369 16.25 -25.61 -2.18
CA CYS A 369 16.02 -26.05 -0.80
C CYS A 369 14.80 -25.38 -0.16
N ALA A 370 14.29 -25.96 0.92
CA ALA A 370 13.31 -25.26 1.77
C ALA A 370 14.03 -24.19 2.61
N TYR A 371 13.35 -23.10 2.92
CA TYR A 371 13.93 -21.99 3.68
C TYR A 371 12.91 -21.27 4.55
N LEU A 372 13.42 -20.43 5.45
CA LEU A 372 12.64 -19.58 6.33
C LEU A 372 12.96 -18.12 6.05
N ASN A 373 11.91 -17.33 5.85
CA ASN A 373 12.02 -15.89 5.69
C ASN A 373 11.74 -15.16 7.00
N ALA A 374 12.59 -14.19 7.28
CA ALA A 374 12.39 -13.11 8.25
C ALA A 374 12.79 -11.80 7.56
N ALA A 375 12.23 -10.67 8.02
CA ALA A 375 12.51 -9.37 7.43
C ALA A 375 12.71 -8.33 8.53
N SER A 376 13.54 -7.32 8.25
CA SER A 376 13.65 -6.10 9.04
C SER A 376 12.87 -5.00 8.34
N ALA A 377 11.67 -4.72 8.83
CA ALA A 377 10.83 -3.63 8.37
C ALA A 377 10.87 -2.45 9.36
N VAL A 378 10.44 -1.28 8.90
CA VAL A 378 10.34 -0.05 9.69
C VAL A 378 9.52 -0.31 10.95
N GLY A 379 10.02 0.20 12.08
CA GLY A 379 9.41 -0.01 13.40
C GLY A 379 9.85 -1.29 14.13
N MET A 380 10.59 -2.20 13.49
CA MET A 380 11.18 -3.36 14.17
C MET A 380 12.17 -2.91 15.25
N LYS A 381 12.08 -3.51 16.44
CA LYS A 381 12.96 -3.25 17.58
C LYS A 381 13.92 -4.42 17.80
N LYS A 382 15.02 -4.17 18.51
CA LYS A 382 15.97 -5.20 18.94
C LYS A 382 15.28 -6.36 19.68
N GLN A 383 14.30 -6.03 20.52
CA GLN A 383 13.51 -7.02 21.27
C GLN A 383 12.79 -8.01 20.36
N ASP A 384 12.31 -7.57 19.19
CA ASP A 384 11.66 -8.44 18.22
C ASP A 384 12.65 -9.47 17.66
N VAL A 385 13.88 -9.04 17.34
CA VAL A 385 14.96 -9.90 16.86
C VAL A 385 15.38 -10.89 17.95
N ASP A 386 15.64 -10.41 19.16
CA ASP A 386 16.09 -11.25 20.28
C ASP A 386 15.05 -12.33 20.62
N LEU A 387 13.76 -11.95 20.63
CA LEU A 387 12.67 -12.87 20.90
C LEU A 387 12.46 -13.86 19.74
N PHE A 388 12.60 -13.41 18.50
CA PHE A 388 12.56 -14.27 17.32
C PHE A 388 13.67 -15.33 17.38
N LEU A 389 14.93 -14.92 17.60
CA LEU A 389 16.07 -15.85 17.67
C LEU A 389 15.92 -16.85 18.83
N LYS A 390 15.50 -16.38 20.01
CA LYS A 390 15.26 -17.25 21.17
C LYS A 390 14.17 -18.29 20.90
N ARG A 391 13.09 -17.91 20.20
CA ARG A 391 11.99 -18.82 19.85
C ARG A 391 12.38 -19.76 18.73
N LEU A 392 13.12 -19.28 17.73
CA LEU A 392 13.63 -20.08 16.62
C LEU A 392 14.59 -21.16 17.10
N ASP A 393 15.56 -20.81 17.95
CA ASP A 393 16.50 -21.78 18.54
C ASP A 393 15.78 -22.88 19.31
N LYS A 394 14.76 -22.53 20.11
CA LYS A 394 13.90 -23.51 20.79
C LYS A 394 13.19 -24.43 19.79
N CYS A 395 12.58 -23.89 18.74
CA CYS A 395 11.93 -24.70 17.70
C CYS A 395 12.91 -25.66 17.01
N MET A 396 14.10 -25.18 16.66
CA MET A 396 15.13 -26.01 16.00
C MET A 396 15.65 -27.11 16.91
N LYS A 397 15.84 -26.83 18.21
CA LYS A 397 16.24 -27.84 19.21
C LYS A 397 15.16 -28.91 19.39
N THR A 398 13.88 -28.52 19.46
CA THR A 398 12.76 -29.47 19.52
C THR A 398 12.72 -30.36 18.28
N PHE A 399 12.82 -29.77 17.09
CA PHE A 399 12.79 -30.52 15.82
C PHE A 399 13.96 -31.51 15.71
N ARG A 400 15.18 -31.12 16.13
CA ARG A 400 16.34 -32.02 16.16
C ARG A 400 16.14 -33.18 17.15
N LYS A 401 15.54 -32.92 18.32
CA LYS A 401 15.26 -33.93 19.34
C LYS A 401 14.19 -34.94 18.90
N GLU A 402 13.18 -34.47 18.18
CA GLU A 402 12.14 -35.33 17.60
C GLU A 402 12.74 -36.22 16.50
N LYS A 403 13.59 -35.67 15.64
CA LYS A 403 14.29 -36.42 14.58
C LYS A 403 15.31 -37.44 15.13
N SER A 404 15.99 -37.14 16.24
CA SER A 404 16.95 -38.07 16.88
C SER A 404 16.28 -39.22 17.64
N ASN A 405 15.02 -39.07 18.03
CA ASN A 405 14.28 -40.08 18.81
C ASN A 405 13.51 -41.07 17.93
N GLY A 406 13.73 -41.07 16.61
CA GLY A 406 13.13 -42.06 15.68
C GLY A 406 11.60 -42.06 15.66
N LYS A 407 10.94 -41.01 16.18
CA LYS A 407 9.51 -40.83 15.97
C LYS A 407 9.36 -40.21 14.60
N ASP A 408 8.84 -41.00 13.65
CA ASP A 408 8.32 -40.46 12.41
C ASP A 408 7.41 -39.27 12.75
N VAL A 409 7.67 -38.15 12.10
CA VAL A 409 6.79 -36.98 12.15
C VAL A 409 5.40 -37.51 11.79
N PRO A 410 4.35 -37.30 12.62
CA PRO A 410 3.04 -37.80 12.26
C PRO A 410 2.68 -37.23 10.89
N GLU A 411 2.34 -38.10 9.94
CA GLU A 411 1.69 -37.70 8.70
C GLU A 411 0.53 -36.77 9.11
N MET A 412 0.53 -35.55 8.59
CA MET A 412 -0.67 -34.73 8.65
C MET A 412 -1.73 -35.49 7.86
N ASP A 413 -2.71 -36.05 8.58
CA ASP A 413 -3.87 -36.71 7.99
C ASP A 413 -4.40 -35.89 6.82
N ASN A 414 -4.32 -36.47 5.62
CA ASN A 414 -5.06 -36.00 4.46
C ASN A 414 -6.54 -36.02 4.83
N CYS A 415 -7.10 -34.85 5.15
CA CYS A 415 -8.53 -34.69 5.33
C CYS A 415 -9.23 -34.68 3.96
N THR A 416 -9.17 -35.81 3.27
CA THR A 416 -10.16 -36.20 2.25
C THR A 416 -11.26 -36.94 2.97
N LYS A 417 -12.18 -36.21 3.61
CA LYS A 417 -13.47 -36.79 3.96
C LYS A 417 -14.39 -36.67 2.75
N HIS A 418 -14.51 -37.79 2.04
CA HIS A 418 -15.66 -38.12 1.23
C HIS A 418 -16.94 -37.84 2.01
N THR A 419 -17.78 -36.94 1.50
CA THR A 419 -19.20 -36.87 1.87
C THR A 419 -19.93 -37.95 1.08
N SER A 420 -19.99 -39.16 1.63
CA SER A 420 -21.02 -40.12 1.27
C SER A 420 -22.32 -39.67 1.92
N ALA A 421 -23.25 -39.20 1.11
CA ALA A 421 -24.64 -39.04 1.49
C ALA A 421 -25.21 -40.42 1.87
N GLY A 422 -25.73 -40.52 3.09
CA GLY A 422 -26.58 -41.61 3.55
C GLY A 422 -27.93 -41.02 3.91
N GLU A 423 -28.94 -41.45 3.17
CA GLU A 423 -30.36 -41.31 3.42
C GLU A 423 -30.72 -41.84 4.84
N THR A 424 -31.61 -41.17 5.56
CA THR A 424 -33.00 -41.61 5.89
C THR A 424 -33.65 -40.71 6.95
N GLU A 425 -34.92 -40.37 6.71
CA GLU A 425 -36.11 -40.31 7.61
C GLU A 425 -35.96 -39.57 8.96
N ASP A 426 -36.75 -38.55 9.32
CA ASP A 426 -38.17 -38.19 9.10
C ASP A 426 -38.38 -36.67 8.92
#